data_AF-A0A4Y2MGV1-F1
#
_entry.id   AF-A0A4Y2MGV1-F1
#
_cell.length_a   1.000
_cell.length_b   1.000
_cell.length_c   1.000
_cell.angle_alpha   90.00
_cell.angle_beta   90.00
_cell.angle_gamma   90.00
#
_symmetry.space_group_name_H-M   'P 1'
#
loop_
_entity.id
_entity.type
_entity.pdbx_description
1 polymer ?
#
loop_
_entity_poly.entity_id
_entity_poly.type
_entity_poly.pdbx_seq_one_letter_code
_entity_poly.pdbx_strand_id
1 'polypeptide(L)' 'PERIEKAVIEDMTVSKVNPQIVEAIYNKIGLARKAVEIMPTGLDEKSARFFIIDFILNALPPEAVSY' A
#
# COMPACT_ATOMS: atom_id res chain seq x y z
N PRO A 1 11.75 7.46 3.83
CA PRO A 1 12.00 8.12 2.53
C PRO A 1 13.03 7.36 1.67
N GLU A 2 14.30 7.35 2.11
CA GLU A 2 15.43 6.89 1.28
C GLU A 2 15.49 5.37 1.06
N ARG A 3 15.04 4.56 2.04
CA ARG A 3 15.09 3.09 1.94
C ARG A 3 14.15 2.51 0.88
N ILE A 4 13.00 3.15 0.65
CA ILE A 4 12.01 2.66 -0.31
C ILE A 4 12.40 3.06 -1.72
N GLU A 5 12.87 4.30 -1.92
CA GLU A 5 13.38 4.75 -3.22
C GLU A 5 14.49 3.82 -3.73
N LYS A 6 15.43 3.45 -2.85
CA LYS A 6 16.52 2.56 -3.23
C LYS A 6 16.05 1.17 -3.66
N ALA A 7 15.07 0.61 -2.96
CA ALA A 7 14.47 -0.69 -3.30
C ALA A 7 13.71 -0.65 -4.64
N VAL A 8 13.00 0.44 -4.94
CA VAL A 8 12.27 0.61 -6.20
C VAL A 8 13.23 0.80 -7.38
N ILE A 9 14.34 1.53 -7.18
CA ILE A 9 15.37 1.75 -8.22
C ILE A 9 16.12 0.45 -8.54
N GLU A 10 16.50 -0.33 -7.52
CA GLU A 10 17.31 -1.54 -7.70
C GLU A 10 16.53 -2.69 -8.37
N ASP A 11 15.22 -2.78 -8.19
CA ASP A 11 14.41 -3.91 -8.67
C ASP A 11 13.75 -3.68 -10.05
N MET A 12 13.69 -2.43 -10.56
CA MET A 12 12.89 -2.11 -11.75
C MET A 12 13.65 -1.60 -13.00
N THR A 13 14.98 -1.52 -13.02
CA THR A 13 15.76 -0.87 -14.13
C THR A 13 15.38 0.61 -14.38
N VAL A 14 14.69 1.25 -13.42
CA VAL A 14 14.18 2.62 -13.57
C VAL A 14 15.22 3.61 -13.05
N SER A 15 15.81 4.40 -13.95
CA SER A 15 16.89 5.35 -13.63
C SER A 15 16.43 6.54 -12.78
N LYS A 16 15.13 6.87 -12.79
CA LYS A 16 14.49 7.89 -11.93
C LYS A 16 13.05 7.48 -11.64
N VAL A 17 12.72 7.21 -10.38
CA VAL A 17 11.34 6.93 -9.97
C VAL A 17 10.58 8.25 -9.94
N ASN A 18 9.42 8.31 -10.59
CA ASN A 18 8.55 9.49 -10.52
C ASN A 18 8.15 9.71 -9.05
N PRO A 19 8.40 10.91 -8.47
CA PRO A 19 8.02 11.22 -7.09
C PRO A 19 6.55 10.93 -6.76
N GLN A 20 5.64 11.06 -7.74
CA GLN A 20 4.23 10.75 -7.58
C GLN A 20 3.97 9.26 -7.33
N ILE A 21 4.79 8.37 -7.92
CA ILE A 21 4.72 6.92 -7.68
C ILE A 21 5.21 6.63 -6.26
N VAL A 22 6.30 7.28 -5.84
CA VAL A 22 6.84 7.15 -4.47
C VAL A 22 5.81 7.61 -3.44
N GLU A 23 5.17 8.75 -3.67
CA GLU A 23 4.10 9.29 -2.83
C GLU A 23 2.89 8.35 -2.77
N ALA A 24 2.47 7.80 -3.93
CA ALA A 24 1.38 6.82 -3.97
C ALA A 24 1.71 5.54 -3.17
N ILE A 25 2.95 5.06 -3.21
CA ILE A 25 3.42 3.92 -2.39
C ILE A 25 3.36 4.28 -0.91
N TYR A 26 3.86 5.46 -0.52
CA TYR A 26 3.82 5.90 0.88
C TYR A 26 2.38 6.02 1.40
N ASN A 27 1.46 6.55 0.58
CA ASN A 27 0.06 6.65 0.92
C ASN A 27 -0.57 5.26 1.13
N LYS A 28 -0.29 4.29 0.24
CA LYS A 28 -0.76 2.89 0.39
C LYS A 28 -0.18 2.22 1.64
N ILE A 29 1.10 2.43 1.95
CA ILE A 29 1.71 1.93 3.19
C ILE A 29 1.05 2.55 4.43
N GLY A 30 0.75 3.86 4.38
CA GLY A 30 0.03 4.56 5.45
C GLY A 30 -1.36 3.97 5.69
N LEU A 31 -2.09 3.67 4.62
CA LEU A 31 -3.40 2.99 4.69
C LEU A 31 -3.29 1.59 5.28
N ALA A 32 -2.28 0.80 4.87
CA ALA A 32 -2.04 -0.53 5.42
C ALA A 32 -1.76 -0.50 6.93
N ARG A 33 -0.97 0.47 7.41
CA ARG A 33 -0.71 0.65 8.85
C ARG A 33 -1.98 0.97 9.62
N LYS A 34 -2.80 1.89 9.10
CA LYS A 34 -4.11 2.22 9.71
C LYS A 34 -5.03 1.00 9.75
N ALA A 35 -5.06 0.20 8.68
CA ALA A 35 -5.85 -1.02 8.63
C ALA A 35 -5.45 -2.00 9.75
N VAL A 36 -4.14 -2.18 10.01
CA VAL A 36 -3.65 -3.03 11.09
C VAL A 36 -4.06 -2.50 12.48
N GLU A 37 -4.06 -1.17 12.68
CA GLU A 37 -4.44 -0.56 13.97
C GLU A 37 -5.92 -0.75 14.32
N ILE A 38 -6.80 -0.75 13.32
CA ILE A 38 -8.25 -0.91 13.52
C ILE A 38 -8.74 -2.34 13.31
N MET A 39 -7.84 -3.26 12.96
CA MET A 39 -8.20 -4.63 12.61
C MET A 39 -8.79 -5.35 13.83
N PRO A 40 -9.95 -6.04 13.67
CA PRO A 40 -10.52 -6.84 14.74
C PRO A 40 -9.57 -7.91 15.26
N THR A 41 -9.54 -8.13 16.57
CA THR A 41 -8.79 -9.24 17.17
C THR A 41 -9.50 -10.57 16.92
N GLY A 42 -8.73 -11.66 16.84
CA GLY A 42 -9.28 -13.01 16.63
C GLY A 42 -9.57 -13.40 15.18
N LEU A 43 -9.14 -12.59 14.21
CA LEU A 43 -9.13 -12.98 12.79
C LEU A 43 -8.00 -13.98 12.52
N ASP A 44 -8.26 -14.98 11.67
CA ASP A 44 -7.21 -15.79 11.09
C ASP A 44 -6.40 -15.00 10.04
N GLU A 45 -5.23 -15.51 9.65
CA GLU A 45 -4.33 -14.81 8.72
C GLU A 45 -5.01 -14.47 7.39
N LYS A 46 -5.86 -15.37 6.89
CA LYS A 46 -6.58 -15.19 5.62
C LYS A 46 -7.56 -14.03 5.73
N SER A 47 -8.34 -13.98 6.80
CA SER A 47 -9.35 -12.95 7.06
C SER A 47 -8.71 -11.60 7.35
N ALA A 48 -7.61 -11.59 8.10
CA ALA A 48 -6.79 -10.41 8.33
C ALA A 48 -6.26 -9.82 7.01
N ARG A 49 -5.79 -10.67 6.09
CA ARG A 49 -5.33 -10.26 4.77
C ARG A 49 -6.45 -9.63 3.94
N PHE A 50 -7.64 -10.24 3.91
CA PHE A 50 -8.80 -9.67 3.22
C PHE A 50 -9.22 -8.32 3.80
N PHE A 51 -9.27 -8.21 5.13
CA PHE A 51 -9.61 -6.96 5.80
C PHE A 51 -8.67 -5.82 5.41
N ILE A 52 -7.35 -6.05 5.45
CA ILE A 52 -6.36 -5.03 5.10
C ILE A 52 -6.48 -4.62 3.63
N ILE A 53 -6.63 -5.58 2.72
CA ILE A 53 -6.76 -5.30 1.28
C ILE A 53 -8.05 -4.51 1.02
N ASP A 54 -9.17 -4.94 1.57
CA ASP A 54 -10.47 -4.30 1.40
C ASP A 54 -10.46 -2.88 1.96
N PHE A 55 -9.86 -2.66 3.14
CA PHE A 55 -9.68 -1.33 3.69
C PHE A 55 -8.88 -0.41 2.76
N ILE A 56 -7.77 -0.91 2.20
CA ILE A 56 -6.95 -0.13 1.27
C ILE A 56 -7.75 0.20 0.01
N LEU A 57 -8.46 -0.77 -0.57
CA LEU A 57 -9.25 -0.57 -1.80
C LEU A 57 -10.39 0.43 -1.61
N ASN A 58 -11.11 0.36 -0.48
CA ASN A 58 -12.18 1.30 -0.16
C ASN A 58 -11.68 2.72 0.14
N ALA A 59 -10.41 2.87 0.50
CA ALA A 59 -9.78 4.17 0.72
C ALA A 59 -9.20 4.79 -0.57
N LEU A 60 -9.18 4.05 -1.68
CA LEU A 60 -8.75 4.56 -2.97
C LEU A 60 -9.91 5.26 -3.71
N PRO A 61 -9.61 6.27 -4.54
CA PRO A 61 -10.61 6.87 -5.43
C PRO A 61 -11.24 5.80 -6.33
N PRO A 62 -12.53 5.89 -6.66
CA PRO A 62 -13.22 4.90 -7.51
C PRO A 62 -12.52 4.65 -8.85
N GLU A 63 -11.86 5.68 -9.40
CA GLU A 63 -11.12 5.63 -10.65
C GLU A 63 -9.90 4.71 -10.59
N ALA A 64 -9.39 4.41 -9.39
CA ALA A 64 -8.23 3.55 -9.16
C ALA A 64 -8.59 2.07 -8.96
N VAL A 65 -9.88 1.72 -8.86
CA VAL A 65 -10.37 0.35 -8.60
C VAL A 65 -10.79 -0.38 -9.89
N SER A 66 -10.80 0.32 -11.03
CA SER A 66 -11.09 -0.25 -12.35
C SER A 66 -9.84 -0.92 -12.97
N TYR A 67 -9.63 -2.21 -12.72
CA TYR A 67 -8.74 -3.07 -13.49
C TYR A 67 -9.46 -4.34 -13.94
#